data_AF-A0A4Q0VYJ1-F1
#
_entry.id   AF-A0A4Q0VYJ1-F1
#
_cell.length_a   1.000
_cell.length_b   1.000
_cell.length_c   1.000
_cell.angle_alpha   90.00
_cell.angle_beta   90.00
_cell.angle_gamma   90.00
#
_symmetry.space_group_name_H-M   'P 1'
#
loop_
_entity.id
_entity.type
_entity.pdbx_description
1 polymer ?
#
loop_
_entity_poly.entity_id
_entity_poly.type
_entity_poly.pdbx_seq_one_letter_code
_entity_poly.pdbx_strand_id
1 'polypeptide(L)'
;MNIRIKFITFMLVIFVLNGCVLVDGGSLKSELELNYNTMFGTDFDYLGRVEVIEVSNDHIVVQMSAEEFHSRYLQNSKPVEQTLNLNNEYSIRVTAIDDPMYRKGQKEALLTYDIESKVICSKKKCVEISQDIEGW
;
A
#
# COMPACT_ATOMS: atom_id res chain seq x y z
N MET A 1 -47.32 -35.65 12.30
CA MET A 1 -45.88 -35.73 12.01
C MET A 1 -45.40 -34.48 11.24
N ASN A 2 -45.60 -33.26 11.76
CA ASN A 2 -45.38 -32.03 10.97
C ASN A 2 -44.92 -30.79 11.76
N ILE A 3 -44.78 -30.87 13.09
CA ILE A 3 -44.36 -29.71 13.92
C ILE A 3 -42.84 -29.70 14.11
N ARG A 4 -42.23 -30.87 14.33
CA ARG A 4 -40.76 -31.00 14.51
C ARG A 4 -39.98 -30.60 13.25
N ILE A 5 -40.49 -30.93 12.07
CA ILE A 5 -39.86 -30.57 10.78
C ILE A 5 -39.92 -29.05 10.56
N LYS A 6 -41.06 -28.41 10.84
CA LYS A 6 -41.23 -26.94 10.71
C LYS A 6 -40.28 -26.15 11.62
N PHE A 7 -40.03 -26.66 12.83
CA PHE A 7 -39.13 -26.00 13.79
C PHE A 7 -37.66 -26.07 13.36
N ILE A 8 -37.25 -27.21 12.78
CA ILE A 8 -35.89 -27.39 12.23
C ILE A 8 -35.68 -26.44 11.04
N THR A 9 -36.67 -26.32 10.15
CA THR A 9 -36.58 -25.39 9.01
C THR A 9 -36.48 -23.93 9.46
N PHE A 10 -37.22 -23.54 10.50
CA PHE A 10 -37.19 -22.18 11.05
C PHE A 10 -35.84 -21.84 11.70
N MET A 11 -35.25 -22.78 12.47
CA MET A 11 -33.91 -22.61 13.05
C MET A 11 -32.81 -22.52 11.99
N LEU A 12 -32.92 -23.30 10.90
CA LEU A 12 -32.00 -23.24 9.77
C LEU A 12 -32.06 -21.89 9.04
N VAL A 13 -33.27 -21.33 8.85
CA VAL A 13 -33.44 -20.00 8.25
C VAL A 13 -32.83 -18.90 9.12
N ILE A 14 -32.97 -18.97 10.45
CA ILE A 14 -32.33 -18.02 11.37
C ILE A 14 -30.80 -18.15 11.32
N PHE A 15 -30.25 -19.37 11.24
CA PHE A 15 -28.81 -19.58 11.13
C PHE A 15 -28.24 -19.06 9.81
N VAL A 16 -28.95 -19.22 8.69
CA VAL A 16 -28.54 -18.67 7.40
C VAL A 16 -28.64 -17.14 7.38
N LEU A 17 -29.68 -16.56 8.02
CA LEU A 17 -29.84 -15.10 8.12
C LEU A 17 -28.79 -14.45 9.04
N ASN A 18 -28.33 -15.13 10.10
CA ASN A 18 -27.29 -14.62 10.99
C ASN A 18 -25.86 -15.00 10.54
N GLY A 19 -25.72 -16.05 9.73
CA GLY A 19 -24.43 -16.55 9.24
C GLY A 19 -23.78 -15.71 8.14
N CYS A 20 -24.48 -14.72 7.59
CA CYS A 20 -23.95 -13.84 6.53
C CYS A 20 -23.35 -12.51 7.04
N VAL A 21 -23.14 -12.34 8.34
CA VAL A 21 -22.51 -11.12 8.93
C VAL A 21 -21.14 -11.45 9.54
N LEU A 22 -20.40 -12.36 8.89
CA LEU A 22 -18.96 -12.56 9.09
C LEU A 22 -18.28 -12.48 7.71
N VAL A 23 -18.58 -11.43 6.97
CA VAL A 23 -17.65 -10.97 5.95
C VAL A 23 -16.62 -10.18 6.73
N ASP A 24 -15.48 -10.82 7.04
CA ASP A 24 -14.26 -10.10 7.38
C ASP A 24 -14.02 -9.10 6.24
N GLY A 25 -14.50 -7.88 6.44
CA GLY A 25 -14.50 -6.84 5.44
C GLY A 25 -13.07 -6.36 5.24
N GLY A 26 -12.29 -7.11 4.47
CA GLY A 26 -11.11 -6.56 3.81
C GLY A 26 -11.54 -5.40 2.93
N SER A 27 -10.77 -4.33 2.94
CA SER A 27 -10.93 -3.27 1.95
C SER A 27 -10.73 -3.88 0.55
N LEU A 28 -11.52 -3.43 -0.42
CA LEU A 28 -11.27 -3.79 -1.81
C LEU A 28 -10.07 -2.95 -2.29
N LYS A 29 -8.88 -3.56 -2.32
CA LYS A 29 -7.64 -2.92 -2.80
C LYS A 29 -7.67 -2.85 -4.33
N SER A 30 -7.27 -1.71 -4.90
CA SER A 30 -7.10 -1.63 -6.35
C SER A 30 -5.80 -2.31 -6.78
N GLU A 31 -5.62 -2.51 -8.09
CA GLU A 31 -4.40 -3.07 -8.64
C GLU A 31 -3.15 -2.23 -8.28
N LEU A 32 -3.31 -0.91 -8.18
CA LEU A 32 -2.26 0.01 -7.75
C LEU A 32 -1.77 -0.33 -6.34
N GLU A 33 -2.67 -0.49 -5.38
CA GLU A 33 -2.30 -0.86 -4.00
C GLU A 33 -1.67 -2.25 -3.92
N LEU A 34 -2.22 -3.23 -4.67
CA LEU A 34 -1.67 -4.58 -4.69
C LEU A 34 -0.23 -4.58 -5.22
N ASN A 35 0.04 -3.86 -6.30
CA ASN A 35 1.37 -3.74 -6.88
C ASN A 35 2.32 -3.02 -5.92
N TYR A 36 1.91 -1.89 -5.35
CA TYR A 36 2.74 -1.13 -4.40
C TYR A 36 3.09 -1.96 -3.16
N ASN A 37 2.09 -2.59 -2.55
CA ASN A 37 2.25 -3.47 -1.40
C ASN A 37 3.17 -4.65 -1.70
N THR A 38 3.08 -5.20 -2.92
CA THR A 38 3.95 -6.27 -3.35
C THR A 38 5.39 -5.79 -3.56
N MET A 39 5.59 -4.64 -4.21
CA MET A 39 6.92 -4.06 -4.48
C MET A 39 7.67 -3.73 -3.19
N PHE A 40 7.00 -3.10 -2.22
CA PHE A 40 7.65 -2.57 -1.02
C PHE A 40 7.32 -3.34 0.28
N GLY A 41 6.50 -4.39 0.20
CA GLY A 41 6.10 -5.16 1.37
C GLY A 41 5.27 -4.36 2.39
N THR A 42 4.51 -3.38 1.90
CA THR A 42 3.58 -2.52 2.67
C THR A 42 2.18 -3.11 2.72
N ASP A 43 1.28 -2.46 3.46
CA ASP A 43 -0.12 -2.89 3.59
C ASP A 43 -1.11 -1.71 3.51
N PHE A 44 -1.00 -0.92 2.45
CA PHE A 44 -1.93 0.18 2.17
C PHE A 44 -3.26 -0.36 1.61
N ASP A 45 -4.35 0.22 2.11
CA ASP A 45 -5.71 0.00 1.56
C ASP A 45 -6.05 1.01 0.46
N TYR A 46 -5.62 2.26 0.64
CA TYR A 46 -5.84 3.37 -0.29
C TYR A 46 -4.62 4.26 -0.28
N LEU A 47 -3.86 4.29 -1.37
CA LEU A 47 -2.71 5.17 -1.49
C LEU A 47 -3.16 6.61 -1.71
N GLY A 48 -2.55 7.53 -0.98
CA GLY A 48 -2.81 8.96 -1.08
C GLY A 48 -1.71 9.67 -1.85
N ARG A 49 -0.72 10.18 -1.12
CA ARG A 49 0.36 11.00 -1.69
C ARG A 49 1.74 10.46 -1.37
N VAL A 50 2.68 10.83 -2.21
CA VAL A 50 4.11 10.55 -2.09
C VAL A 50 4.85 11.88 -1.97
N GLU A 51 5.68 11.99 -0.94
CA GLU A 51 6.57 13.12 -0.68
C GLU A 51 8.02 12.59 -0.76
N VAL A 52 8.88 13.24 -1.55
CA VAL A 52 10.32 12.99 -1.55
C VAL A 52 10.98 14.10 -0.75
N ILE A 53 11.74 13.70 0.25
CA ILE A 53 12.26 14.56 1.31
C ILE A 53 13.78 14.44 1.32
N GLU A 54 14.47 15.57 1.26
CA GLU A 54 15.90 15.62 1.49
C GLU A 54 16.18 15.48 3.00
N VAL A 55 16.92 14.45 3.39
CA VAL A 55 17.13 14.08 4.80
C VAL A 55 18.00 15.11 5.53
N SER A 56 18.84 15.85 4.81
CA SER A 56 19.76 16.84 5.37
C SER A 56 19.04 18.00 6.07
N ASN A 57 17.88 18.40 5.56
CA ASN A 57 17.18 19.63 5.93
C ASN A 57 15.65 19.46 6.06
N ASP A 58 15.11 18.24 5.89
CA ASP A 58 13.68 17.90 5.91
C ASP A 58 12.85 18.69 4.87
N HIS A 59 13.49 19.12 3.78
CA HIS A 59 12.83 19.84 2.69
C HIS A 59 12.16 18.86 1.73
N ILE A 60 10.88 19.11 1.45
CA ILE A 60 10.12 18.36 0.45
C ILE A 60 10.51 18.86 -0.94
N VAL A 61 11.25 18.05 -1.69
CA VAL A 61 11.69 18.39 -3.05
C VAL A 61 10.62 18.05 -4.10
N VAL A 62 9.83 17.00 -3.84
CA VAL A 62 8.77 16.55 -4.75
C VAL A 62 7.55 16.12 -3.95
N GLN A 63 6.37 16.51 -4.40
CA GLN A 63 5.10 16.04 -3.86
C GLN A 63 4.13 15.73 -5.00
N MET A 64 3.61 14.51 -5.03
CA MET A 64 2.62 14.08 -6.04
C MET A 64 1.67 13.01 -5.50
N SER A 65 0.66 12.64 -6.29
CA SER A 65 -0.20 11.50 -5.95
C SER A 65 0.57 10.19 -6.10
N ALA A 66 0.16 9.16 -5.35
CA ALA A 66 0.77 7.84 -5.48
C ALA A 66 0.56 7.22 -6.87
N GLU A 67 -0.56 7.53 -7.54
CA GLU A 67 -0.84 7.08 -8.91
C GLU A 67 0.12 7.71 -9.92
N GLU A 68 0.36 9.02 -9.79
CA GLU A 68 1.34 9.74 -10.61
C GLU A 68 2.76 9.22 -10.37
N PHE A 69 3.13 9.01 -9.11
CA PHE A 69 4.42 8.45 -8.76
C PHE A 69 4.61 7.05 -9.35
N HIS A 70 3.59 6.20 -9.25
CA HIS A 70 3.64 4.85 -9.78
C HIS A 70 3.77 4.83 -11.31
N SER A 71 2.92 5.59 -12.01
CA SER A 71 2.96 5.67 -13.47
C SER A 71 4.29 6.22 -14.00
N ARG A 72 4.85 7.25 -13.36
CA ARG A 72 6.11 7.86 -13.80
C ARG A 72 7.33 7.00 -13.47
N TYR A 73 7.45 6.48 -12.25
CA TYR A 73 8.72 5.92 -11.77
C TYR A 73 8.68 4.40 -11.54
N LEU A 74 7.51 3.84 -11.19
CA LEU A 74 7.42 2.43 -10.78
C LEU A 74 6.90 1.49 -11.88
N GLN A 75 6.20 1.99 -12.89
CA GLN A 75 5.54 1.17 -13.91
C GLN A 75 6.52 0.21 -14.63
N ASN A 76 7.76 0.64 -14.85
CA ASN A 76 8.81 -0.16 -15.48
C ASN A 76 9.94 -0.55 -14.50
N SER A 77 9.66 -0.47 -13.20
CA SER A 77 10.64 -0.81 -12.17
C SER A 77 10.92 -2.31 -12.12
N LYS A 78 12.10 -2.67 -11.62
CA LYS A 78 12.53 -4.06 -11.47
C LYS A 78 12.87 -4.35 -10.01
N PRO A 79 12.47 -5.51 -9.47
CA PRO A 79 12.91 -5.91 -8.15
C PRO A 79 14.42 -6.13 -8.13
N VAL A 80 15.08 -5.65 -7.09
CA VAL A 80 16.52 -5.86 -6.85
C VAL A 80 16.76 -6.42 -5.46
N GLU A 81 17.89 -7.09 -5.27
CA GLU A 81 18.30 -7.56 -3.94
C GLU A 81 18.53 -6.39 -2.99
N GLN A 82 18.37 -6.64 -1.69
CA GLN A 82 18.59 -5.61 -0.68
C GLN A 82 20.03 -5.10 -0.74
N THR A 83 20.17 -3.81 -1.00
CA THR A 83 21.47 -3.14 -1.06
C THR A 83 21.86 -2.71 0.36
N LEU A 84 22.99 -3.20 0.88
CA LEU A 84 23.41 -2.99 2.27
C LEU A 84 23.98 -1.57 2.56
N ASN A 85 24.28 -0.79 1.51
CA ASN A 85 24.88 0.53 1.60
C ASN A 85 24.18 1.50 0.65
N LEU A 86 22.94 1.86 0.96
CA LEU A 86 22.23 2.90 0.20
C LEU A 86 22.63 4.27 0.70
N ASN A 87 22.80 5.21 -0.23
CA ASN A 87 22.84 6.61 0.10
C ASN A 87 21.46 7.03 0.66
N ASN A 88 21.42 7.48 1.92
CA ASN A 88 20.20 7.90 2.61
C ASN A 88 19.96 9.41 2.53
N GLU A 89 20.48 10.08 1.49
CA GLU A 89 20.25 11.51 1.26
C GLU A 89 18.78 11.87 1.05
N TYR A 90 17.99 10.93 0.50
CA TYR A 90 16.56 11.13 0.24
C TYR A 90 15.70 10.04 0.89
N SER A 91 14.58 10.49 1.47
CA SER A 91 13.53 9.64 1.99
C SER A 91 12.24 9.88 1.21
N ILE A 92 11.53 8.81 0.87
CA ILE A 92 10.21 8.86 0.26
C ILE A 92 9.18 8.51 1.33
N ARG A 93 8.29 9.46 1.64
CA ARG A 93 7.15 9.26 2.51
C ARG A 93 5.90 9.00 1.68
N VAL A 94 5.31 7.84 1.91
CA VAL A 94 4.08 7.39 1.25
C VAL A 94 2.98 7.43 2.28
N THR A 95 1.86 8.09 1.99
CA THR A 95 0.74 8.22 2.92
C THR A 95 -0.55 7.70 2.32
N ALA A 96 -1.42 7.14 3.17
CA ALA A 96 -2.75 6.72 2.79
C ALA A 96 -3.74 7.89 2.76
N ILE A 97 -4.83 7.75 2.00
CA ILE A 97 -5.96 8.69 2.08
C ILE A 97 -6.60 8.60 3.48
N ASP A 98 -6.91 9.76 4.06
CA ASP A 98 -7.65 9.83 5.32
C ASP A 98 -9.16 9.70 5.07
N ASP A 99 -9.63 8.46 4.87
CA ASP A 99 -11.07 8.16 4.82
C ASP A 99 -11.51 7.41 6.09
N PRO A 100 -12.37 8.00 6.94
CA PRO A 100 -12.84 7.39 8.17
C PRO A 100 -13.74 6.15 7.96
N MET A 101 -14.32 5.94 6.77
CA MET A 101 -15.22 4.81 6.50
C MET A 101 -14.49 3.52 6.12
N TYR A 102 -13.26 3.61 5.60
CA TYR A 102 -12.57 2.46 4.99
C TYR A 102 -11.16 2.21 5.54
N ARG A 103 -10.79 2.84 6.66
CA ARG A 103 -9.46 2.74 7.28
C ARG A 103 -9.26 1.45 8.07
N LYS A 104 -8.56 0.47 7.50
CA LYS A 104 -8.05 -0.71 8.23
C LYS A 104 -6.54 -0.94 8.10
N GLY A 105 -5.91 -0.42 7.04
CA GLY A 105 -4.51 -0.66 6.68
C GLY A 105 -3.51 0.38 7.17
N GLN A 106 -2.28 0.25 6.66
CA GLN A 106 -1.13 1.11 6.95
C GLN A 106 -1.39 2.56 6.55
N LYS A 107 -1.04 3.52 7.42
CA LYS A 107 -1.23 4.96 7.16
C LYS A 107 -0.06 5.62 6.47
N GLU A 108 1.15 5.14 6.74
CA GLU A 108 2.38 5.74 6.27
C GLU A 108 3.46 4.69 6.10
N ALA A 109 4.30 4.85 5.08
CA ALA A 109 5.53 4.10 4.87
C ALA A 109 6.66 5.09 4.56
N LEU A 110 7.85 4.81 5.11
CA LEU A 110 9.07 5.50 4.75
C LEU A 110 9.94 4.53 3.93
N LEU A 111 10.38 5.01 2.78
CA LEU A 111 11.29 4.32 1.88
C LEU A 111 12.55 5.17 1.75
N THR A 112 13.70 4.53 1.54
CA THR A 112 14.94 5.22 1.16
C THR A 112 15.00 5.31 -0.35
N TYR A 113 15.51 6.44 -0.87
CA TYR A 113 15.86 6.56 -2.28
C TYR A 113 17.36 6.86 -2.43
N ASP A 114 18.04 5.98 -3.15
CA ASP A 114 19.44 6.15 -3.55
C ASP A 114 19.45 6.66 -5.00
N ILE A 115 19.86 7.91 -5.16
CA ILE A 115 19.85 8.62 -6.45
C ILE A 115 20.90 8.07 -7.43
N GLU A 116 22.07 7.63 -6.93
CA GLU A 116 23.17 7.17 -7.77
C GLU A 116 22.83 5.82 -8.43
N SER A 117 22.22 4.92 -7.65
CA SER A 117 21.81 3.60 -8.12
C SER A 117 20.37 3.55 -8.64
N LYS A 118 19.59 4.62 -8.46
CA LYS A 118 18.16 4.70 -8.82
C LYS A 118 17.34 3.61 -8.14
N VAL A 119 17.66 3.31 -6.88
CA VAL A 119 17.01 2.25 -6.12
C VAL A 119 16.16 2.87 -5.02
N ILE A 120 14.91 2.42 -4.94
CA ILE A 120 14.00 2.71 -3.83
C ILE A 120 13.89 1.47 -2.95
N CYS A 121 14.14 1.62 -1.66
CA CYS A 121 14.10 0.51 -0.71
C CYS A 121 13.14 0.77 0.45
N SER A 122 12.37 -0.27 0.76
CA SER A 122 11.73 -0.44 2.05
C SER A 122 12.63 -1.27 2.99
N LYS A 123 12.20 -1.46 4.23
CA LYS A 123 12.84 -2.38 5.17
C LYS A 123 12.88 -3.84 4.68
N LYS A 124 12.05 -4.23 3.70
CA LYS A 124 11.88 -5.62 3.26
C LYS A 124 12.33 -5.88 1.82
N LYS A 125 12.15 -4.90 0.94
CA LYS A 125 12.26 -5.06 -0.52
C LYS A 125 12.75 -3.78 -1.17
N CYS A 126 13.43 -3.93 -2.30
CA CYS A 126 13.98 -2.85 -3.09
C CYS A 126 13.55 -2.98 -4.56
N VAL A 127 13.42 -1.84 -5.22
CA VAL A 127 13.14 -1.75 -6.65
C VAL A 127 14.05 -0.73 -7.31
N GLU A 128 14.59 -1.06 -8.47
CA GLU A 128 15.29 -0.14 -9.35
C GLU A 128 14.27 0.54 -10.26
N ILE A 129 14.32 1.87 -10.34
CA ILE A 129 13.46 2.67 -11.21
C ILE A 129 14.20 3.07 -12.49
N SER A 130 13.47 3.24 -13.59
CA SER A 130 14.06 3.48 -14.91
C SER A 130 14.56 4.91 -15.13
N GLN A 131 14.16 5.86 -14.28
CA GLN A 131 14.47 7.28 -14.43
C GLN A 131 14.58 7.96 -13.07
N ASP A 132 15.32 9.06 -13.02
CA ASP A 132 15.54 9.82 -11.79
C ASP A 132 14.29 10.58 -11.38
N ILE A 133 14.08 10.76 -10.07
CA ILE A 133 12.95 11.52 -9.57
C ILE A 133 13.25 13.02 -9.71
N GLU A 134 12.94 13.59 -10.87
CA GLU A 134 13.17 15.00 -11.16
C GLU A 134 12.46 15.94 -10.15
N GLY A 135 13.23 16.83 -9.51
CA GLY A 135 12.74 17.81 -8.54
C GLY A 135 13.79 18.80 -8.01
N TRP A 136 14.94 18.89 -8.68
CA TRP A 136 16.10 19.70 -8.28
C TRP A 136 16.53 20.66 -9.40
#